data_AF-A0A8I1RPB3-F1
#
_entry.id   AF-A0A8I1RPB3-F1
#
_cell.length_a   1.000
_cell.length_b   1.000
_cell.length_c   1.000
_cell.angle_alpha   90.00
_cell.angle_beta   90.00
_cell.angle_gamma   90.00
#
_symmetry.space_group_name_H-M   'P 1'
#
loop_
_entity.id
_entity.type
_entity.pdbx_description
1 polymer ?
#
loop_
_entity_poly.entity_id
_entity_poly.type
_entity_poly.pdbx_seq_one_letter_code
_entity_poly.pdbx_strand_id
1 'polypeptide(L)'
;MVLDESSGAHRLWYLDPAPGQPLGVLIPLDADFRIRLDAALRFHRRLTGTPVGPLPRGWRLTAMQRRRLILMLRALDGRQAGASYRDIALALFDAQEARWPARDWKCSAARSHVIRLVADAIALMNGGYRKLLRGR
;
A
#
# COMPACT_ATOMS: atom_id res chain seq x y z
N MET A 1 4.47 2.41 -21.31
CA MET A 1 3.96 3.74 -20.91
C MET A 1 3.32 3.65 -19.53
N VAL A 2 3.59 4.59 -18.61
CA VAL A 2 2.86 4.73 -17.34
C VAL A 2 1.94 5.93 -17.49
N LEU A 3 0.64 5.73 -17.36
CA LEU A 3 -0.34 6.81 -17.30
C LEU A 3 -0.58 7.13 -15.83
N ASP A 4 -0.06 8.27 -15.37
CA ASP A 4 -0.20 8.72 -13.98
C ASP A 4 -1.56 9.41 -13.77
N GLU A 5 -2.22 9.15 -12.64
CA GLU A 5 -3.60 9.59 -12.44
C GLU A 5 -4.04 9.67 -10.97
N SER A 6 -4.96 10.60 -10.67
CA SER A 6 -5.60 10.79 -9.35
C SER A 6 -6.36 9.56 -8.82
N SER A 7 -6.72 8.60 -9.69
CA SER A 7 -7.41 7.36 -9.33
C SER A 7 -6.51 6.11 -9.31
N GLY A 8 -5.22 6.27 -9.58
CA GLY A 8 -4.20 5.22 -9.62
C GLY A 8 -3.54 5.07 -11.00
N ALA A 9 -2.22 4.90 -11.02
CA ALA A 9 -1.46 4.76 -12.25
C ALA A 9 -1.71 3.42 -12.96
N HIS A 10 -1.84 3.44 -14.29
CA HIS A 10 -1.91 2.23 -15.13
C HIS A 10 -0.61 2.07 -15.92
N ARG A 11 -0.04 0.85 -15.93
CA ARG A 11 1.17 0.53 -16.70
C ARG A 11 0.80 -0.34 -17.90
N LEU A 12 1.02 0.21 -19.09
CA LEU A 12 0.74 -0.43 -20.36
C LEU A 12 2.06 -0.84 -21.03
N TRP A 13 2.11 -2.09 -21.48
CA TRP A 13 3.17 -2.61 -22.33
C TRP A 13 2.61 -2.69 -23.74
N TYR A 14 3.22 -1.96 -24.67
CA TYR A 14 2.83 -1.96 -26.08
C TYR A 14 3.63 -3.05 -26.80
N LEU A 15 2.94 -3.97 -27.47
CA LEU A 15 3.52 -4.77 -28.55
C LEU A 15 3.09 -4.14 -29.87
N ASP A 16 4.05 -3.50 -30.54
CA ASP A 16 4.02 -3.03 -31.93
C ASP A 16 2.64 -2.64 -32.51
N PRO A 17 2.09 -1.47 -32.15
CA PRO A 17 0.77 -1.05 -32.64
C PRO A 17 0.88 -0.49 -34.06
N ALA A 18 0.25 -1.16 -35.04
CA ALA A 18 -0.03 -0.52 -36.31
C ALA A 18 -1.04 0.63 -36.10
N PRO A 19 -0.75 1.86 -36.55
CA PRO A 19 -1.67 2.99 -36.41
C PRO A 19 -3.05 2.69 -37.01
N GLY A 20 -4.12 3.03 -36.29
CA GLY A 20 -5.50 2.84 -36.75
C GLY A 20 -6.10 1.44 -36.53
N GLN A 21 -5.33 0.49 -36.00
CA GLN A 21 -5.86 -0.83 -35.62
C GLN A 21 -6.44 -0.82 -34.18
N PRO A 22 -7.49 -1.62 -33.92
CA PRO A 22 -8.02 -1.77 -32.56
C PRO A 22 -6.98 -2.40 -31.63
N LEU A 23 -6.88 -1.88 -30.41
CA LEU A 23 -5.96 -2.40 -29.40
C LEU A 23 -6.53 -3.65 -28.74
N GLY A 24 -5.72 -4.73 -28.70
CA GLY A 24 -5.98 -5.91 -27.89
C GLY A 24 -5.36 -5.81 -26.50
N VAL A 25 -5.98 -6.45 -25.51
CA VAL A 25 -5.41 -6.62 -24.16
C VAL A 25 -5.12 -8.09 -23.92
N LEU A 26 -3.84 -8.44 -23.71
CA LEU A 26 -3.44 -9.78 -23.30
C LEU A 26 -3.41 -9.87 -21.77
N ILE A 27 -4.21 -10.77 -21.21
CA ILE A 27 -4.28 -11.00 -19.76
C ILE A 27 -3.84 -12.44 -19.48
N PRO A 28 -2.68 -12.66 -18.82
CA PRO A 28 -2.24 -13.99 -18.44
C PRO A 28 -3.23 -14.67 -17.50
N LEU A 29 -3.48 -15.97 -17.70
CA LEU A 29 -4.27 -16.81 -16.80
C LEU A 29 -3.45 -17.20 -15.56
N ASP A 30 -3.12 -16.21 -14.74
CA ASP A 30 -2.33 -16.36 -13.52
C ASP A 30 -3.16 -16.05 -12.25
N ALA A 31 -2.52 -16.14 -11.07
CA ALA A 31 -3.16 -15.85 -9.78
C ALA A 31 -3.65 -14.39 -9.65
N ASP A 32 -3.22 -13.50 -10.54
CA ASP A 32 -3.56 -12.08 -10.55
C ASP A 32 -4.55 -11.75 -11.71
N PHE A 33 -5.03 -12.75 -12.48
CA PHE A 33 -5.91 -12.61 -13.65
C PHE A 33 -7.10 -11.68 -13.40
N ARG A 34 -7.84 -11.90 -12.30
CA ARG A 34 -9.04 -11.10 -11.98
C ARG A 34 -8.73 -9.63 -11.76
N ILE A 35 -7.62 -9.33 -11.09
CA ILE A 35 -7.19 -7.95 -10.84
C ILE A 35 -6.73 -7.29 -12.14
N ARG A 36 -6.03 -8.02 -13.00
CA ARG A 36 -5.64 -7.53 -14.32
C ARG A 36 -6.86 -7.26 -15.21
N LEU A 37 -7.88 -8.12 -15.16
CA LEU A 37 -9.15 -7.93 -15.87
C LEU A 37 -9.89 -6.69 -15.38
N ASP A 38 -10.01 -6.51 -14.06
CA ASP A 38 -10.62 -5.31 -13.48
C ASP A 38 -9.88 -4.03 -13.89
N ALA A 39 -8.54 -4.07 -13.93
CA ALA A 39 -7.71 -2.96 -14.40
C ALA A 39 -7.94 -2.67 -15.90
N ALA A 40 -8.04 -3.70 -16.73
CA ALA A 40 -8.30 -3.57 -18.16
C ALA A 40 -9.69 -2.97 -18.44
N LEU A 41 -10.73 -3.41 -17.72
CA LEU A 41 -12.08 -2.86 -17.84
C LEU A 41 -12.13 -1.38 -17.42
N ARG A 42 -11.43 -1.01 -16.34
CA ARG A 42 -11.29 0.39 -15.93
C ARG A 42 -10.58 1.23 -16.98
N PHE A 43 -9.50 0.70 -17.56
CA PHE A 43 -8.77 1.35 -18.65
C PHE A 43 -9.65 1.55 -19.89
N HIS A 44 -10.42 0.54 -20.30
CA HIS A 44 -11.35 0.67 -21.42
C HIS A 44 -12.41 1.76 -21.18
N ARG A 45 -13.06 1.77 -20.01
CA ARG A 45 -14.04 2.82 -19.65
C ARG A 45 -13.44 4.22 -19.77
N ARG A 46 -12.19 4.38 -19.34
CA ARG A 46 -11.45 5.64 -19.45
C ARG A 46 -11.23 6.03 -20.91
N LEU A 47 -10.78 5.11 -21.76
CA LEU A 47 -10.57 5.37 -23.20
C LEU A 47 -11.87 5.78 -23.90
N THR A 48 -13.01 5.24 -23.47
CA THR A 48 -14.33 5.55 -24.06
C THR A 48 -15.06 6.71 -23.39
N GLY A 49 -14.40 7.48 -22.50
CA GLY A 49 -15.01 8.61 -21.80
C GLY A 49 -16.13 8.24 -20.81
N THR A 50 -16.24 6.96 -20.45
CA THR A 50 -17.22 6.45 -19.49
C THR A 50 -16.70 6.58 -18.05
N PRO A 51 -17.56 6.83 -17.04
CA PRO A 51 -17.12 6.81 -15.65
C PRO A 51 -16.41 5.49 -15.30
N VAL A 52 -15.17 5.59 -14.81
CA VAL A 52 -14.27 4.45 -14.52
C VAL A 52 -14.91 3.45 -13.54
N GLY A 53 -15.77 3.95 -12.65
CA GLY A 53 -16.41 3.18 -11.59
C GLY A 53 -15.50 3.02 -10.36
N PRO A 54 -16.03 2.42 -9.28
CA PRO A 54 -15.32 2.34 -8.01
C PRO A 54 -14.12 1.37 -8.11
N LEU A 55 -13.15 1.52 -7.21
CA LEU A 55 -11.97 0.65 -7.17
C LEU A 55 -12.37 -0.83 -7.06
N PRO A 56 -11.62 -1.77 -7.64
CA PRO A 56 -11.79 -3.20 -7.39
C PRO A 56 -11.76 -3.49 -5.90
N ARG A 57 -12.55 -4.46 -5.41
CA ARG A 57 -12.66 -4.75 -3.97
C ARG A 57 -11.30 -5.01 -3.31
N GLY A 58 -10.40 -5.72 -4.00
CA GLY A 58 -9.04 -5.97 -3.51
C GLY A 58 -8.21 -4.70 -3.30
N TRP A 59 -8.49 -3.62 -4.04
CA TRP A 59 -7.79 -2.33 -3.90
C TRP A 59 -8.49 -1.35 -2.96
N ARG A 60 -9.66 -1.70 -2.41
CA ARG A 60 -10.38 -0.86 -1.45
C ARG A 60 -9.82 -1.07 -0.05
N LEU A 61 -8.99 -0.15 0.41
CA LEU A 61 -8.56 -0.11 1.80
C LEU A 61 -9.68 0.43 2.69
N THR A 62 -9.99 -0.28 3.78
CA THR A 62 -10.83 0.25 4.85
C THR A 62 -10.13 1.43 5.55
N ALA A 63 -10.90 2.28 6.25
CA ALA A 63 -10.33 3.39 7.02
C ALA A 63 -9.28 2.90 8.03
N MET A 64 -9.53 1.75 8.69
CA MET A 64 -8.61 1.14 9.63
C MET A 64 -7.31 0.66 8.95
N GLN A 65 -7.42 -0.03 7.81
CA GLN A 65 -6.24 -0.48 7.05
C GLN A 65 -5.40 0.71 6.57
N ARG A 66 -6.04 1.76 6.04
CA ARG A 66 -5.37 2.99 5.61
C ARG A 66 -4.65 3.65 6.78
N ARG A 67 -5.30 3.83 7.93
CA ARG A 67 -4.69 4.40 9.14
C ARG A 67 -3.49 3.60 9.60
N ARG A 68 -3.60 2.27 9.61
CA ARG A 68 -2.49 1.37 9.98
C ARG A 68 -1.30 1.52 9.04
N LEU A 69 -1.53 1.54 7.72
CA LEU A 69 -0.45 1.75 6.73
C LEU A 69 0.24 3.09 6.90
N ILE A 70 -0.51 4.17 7.18
CA ILE A 70 0.07 5.49 7.48
C ILE A 70 0.95 5.44 8.73
N LEU A 71 0.50 4.78 9.80
CA LEU A 71 1.29 4.63 11.02
C LEU A 71 2.56 3.79 10.78
N MET A 72 2.46 2.74 9.98
CA MET A 72 3.62 1.92 9.58
C MET A 72 4.65 2.76 8.82
N LEU A 73 4.22 3.56 7.84
CA LEU A 73 5.11 4.46 7.10
C LEU A 73 5.81 5.46 8.02
N ARG A 74 5.06 6.17 8.87
CA ARG A 74 5.66 7.12 9.83
C ARG A 74 6.60 6.45 10.83
N ALA A 75 6.28 5.25 11.29
CA ALA A 75 7.15 4.49 12.18
C ALA A 75 8.45 4.07 11.46
N LEU A 76 8.35 3.68 10.19
CA LEU A 76 9.51 3.35 9.35
C LEU A 76 10.40 4.57 9.14
N ASP A 77 9.82 5.72 8.77
CA ASP A 77 10.54 6.98 8.59
C ASP A 77 11.30 7.35 9.88
N GLY A 78 10.63 7.26 11.04
CA GLY A 78 11.26 7.49 12.34
C GLY A 78 12.42 6.52 12.61
N ARG A 79 12.25 5.22 12.32
CA ARG A 79 13.33 4.23 12.49
C ARG A 79 14.51 4.48 11.56
N GLN A 80 14.27 4.85 10.31
CA GLN A 80 15.31 5.19 9.34
C GLN A 80 16.06 6.47 9.74
N ALA A 81 15.37 7.42 10.40
CA ALA A 81 15.97 8.59 11.01
C ALA A 81 16.65 8.31 12.38
N GLY A 82 16.69 7.05 12.84
CA GLY A 82 17.36 6.65 14.08
C GLY A 82 16.52 6.75 15.35
N ALA A 83 15.24 7.14 15.27
CA ALA A 83 14.36 7.25 16.44
C ALA A 83 14.20 5.88 17.14
N SER A 84 14.21 5.89 18.47
CA SER A 84 13.99 4.67 19.25
C SER A 84 12.52 4.25 19.21
N TYR A 85 12.22 2.99 19.57
CA TYR A 85 10.82 2.55 19.72
C TYR A 85 10.04 3.39 20.74
N ARG A 86 10.75 3.97 21.70
CA ARG A 86 10.20 4.82 22.74
C ARG A 86 9.78 6.18 22.18
N ASP A 87 10.64 6.79 21.36
CA ASP A 87 10.35 8.04 20.67
C ASP A 87 9.16 7.89 19.72
N ILE A 88 9.11 6.77 18.99
CA ILE A 88 8.00 6.45 18.08
C ILE A 88 6.69 6.27 18.85
N ALA A 89 6.73 5.63 20.02
CA ALA A 89 5.55 5.46 20.87
C ALA A 89 5.00 6.80 21.37
N LEU A 90 5.88 7.73 21.77
CA LEU A 90 5.49 9.09 22.14
C LEU A 90 4.94 9.86 20.93
N ALA A 91 5.66 9.86 19.80
CA ALA A 91 5.30 10.68 18.65
C ALA A 91 4.00 10.23 17.95
N LEU A 92 3.76 8.92 17.85
CA LEU A 92 2.60 8.39 17.10
C LEU A 92 1.36 8.14 17.96
N PHE A 93 1.54 7.89 19.26
CA PHE A 93 0.46 7.45 20.14
C PHE A 93 0.36 8.25 21.45
N ASP A 94 1.26 9.20 21.71
CA ASP A 94 1.43 9.86 23.02
C ASP A 94 1.39 8.86 24.19
N ALA A 95 2.02 7.70 23.98
CA ALA A 95 1.98 6.58 24.91
C ALA A 95 2.66 6.97 26.23
N GLN A 96 1.88 7.10 27.31
CA GLN A 96 2.41 7.48 28.62
C GLN A 96 3.41 6.46 29.17
N GLU A 97 3.31 5.20 28.75
CA GLU A 97 4.26 4.14 29.11
C GLU A 97 5.67 4.43 28.61
N ALA A 98 5.80 5.19 27.53
CA ALA A 98 7.09 5.66 27.04
C ALA A 98 7.70 6.76 27.93
N ARG A 99 7.05 7.18 29.02
CA ARG A 99 7.64 8.06 30.05
C ARG A 99 8.07 7.29 31.30
N TRP A 100 7.75 5.99 31.40
CA TRP A 100 8.05 5.16 32.57
C TRP A 100 9.55 4.82 32.73
N PRO A 101 10.00 4.38 33.92
CA PRO A 101 11.35 3.85 34.09
C PRO A 101 11.68 2.73 33.10
N ALA A 102 12.96 2.57 32.76
CA ALA A 102 13.40 1.65 31.69
C ALA A 102 12.94 0.19 31.91
N ARG A 103 12.87 -0.27 33.16
CA ARG A 103 12.37 -1.61 33.51
C ARG A 103 10.90 -1.79 33.13
N ASP A 104 10.07 -0.78 33.39
CA ASP A 104 8.62 -0.86 33.19
C ASP A 104 8.29 -0.65 31.70
N TRP A 105 9.04 0.22 31.02
CA TRP A 105 8.97 0.38 29.56
C TRP A 105 9.22 -0.94 28.81
N LYS A 106 10.22 -1.73 29.22
CA LYS A 106 10.57 -3.01 28.57
C LYS A 106 9.41 -4.00 28.54
N CYS A 107 8.57 -3.98 29.57
CA CYS A 107 7.42 -4.87 29.73
C CYS A 107 6.10 -4.23 29.26
N SER A 108 6.12 -3.00 28.72
CA SER A 108 4.89 -2.30 28.37
C SER A 108 4.21 -2.81 27.09
N ALA A 109 2.88 -2.72 27.06
CA ALA A 109 2.08 -3.03 25.88
C ALA A 109 2.40 -2.06 24.72
N ALA A 110 2.59 -0.77 25.02
CA ALA A 110 2.98 0.25 24.05
C ALA A 110 4.29 -0.11 23.33
N ARG A 111 5.32 -0.56 24.05
CA ARG A 111 6.58 -1.01 23.45
C ARG A 111 6.34 -2.18 22.49
N SER A 112 5.60 -3.19 22.95
CA SER A 112 5.28 -4.38 22.14
C SER A 112 4.49 -4.04 20.88
N HIS A 113 3.55 -3.09 20.99
CA HIS A 113 2.78 -2.59 19.86
C HIS A 113 3.68 -1.90 18.83
N VAL A 114 4.52 -0.95 19.25
CA VAL A 114 5.41 -0.21 18.34
C VAL A 114 6.43 -1.12 17.67
N ILE A 115 6.98 -2.11 18.38
CA ILE A 115 7.89 -3.09 17.78
C ILE A 115 7.21 -3.86 16.65
N ARG A 116 5.99 -4.36 16.87
CA ARG A 116 5.23 -5.05 15.82
C ARG A 116 4.92 -4.13 14.65
N LEU A 117 4.51 -2.89 14.93
CA LEU A 117 4.24 -1.90 13.89
C LEU A 117 5.45 -1.65 13.00
N VAL A 118 6.63 -1.48 13.61
CA VAL A 118 7.90 -1.29 12.89
C VAL A 118 8.28 -2.55 12.12
N ALA A 119 8.18 -3.73 12.73
CA ALA A 119 8.50 -5.00 12.08
C ALA A 119 7.63 -5.20 10.82
N ASP A 120 6.33 -4.94 10.94
CA ASP A 120 5.40 -5.00 9.81
C ASP A 120 5.75 -3.97 8.74
N ALA A 121 6.16 -2.76 9.13
CA ALA A 121 6.55 -1.70 8.19
C ALA A 121 7.81 -2.08 7.39
N ILE A 122 8.80 -2.67 8.06
CA ILE A 122 10.01 -3.19 7.42
C ILE A 122 9.66 -4.36 6.49
N ALA A 123 8.79 -5.28 6.91
CA ALA A 123 8.33 -6.37 6.07
C ALA A 123 7.57 -5.86 4.82
N LEU A 124 6.79 -4.79 4.97
CA LEU A 124 6.10 -4.14 3.86
C LEU A 124 7.10 -3.51 2.89
N MET A 125 8.10 -2.78 3.38
CA MET A 125 9.19 -2.18 2.57
C MET A 125 9.97 -3.25 1.80
N ASN A 126 10.29 -4.37 2.44
CA ASN A 126 11.07 -5.47 1.88
C ASN A 126 10.25 -6.42 1.00
N GLY A 127 9.43 -5.85 0.10
CA GLY A 127 8.67 -6.60 -0.91
C GLY A 127 7.24 -6.96 -0.50
N GLY A 128 6.86 -6.79 0.77
CA GLY A 128 5.48 -7.00 1.22
C GLY A 128 4.47 -6.08 0.54
N TYR A 129 4.88 -4.87 0.14
CA TYR A 129 4.05 -3.89 -0.56
C TYR A 129 3.41 -4.43 -1.85
N ARG A 130 4.02 -5.44 -2.49
CA ARG A 130 3.49 -6.07 -3.70
C ARG A 130 2.15 -6.76 -3.46
N LYS A 131 1.85 -7.15 -2.22
CA LYS A 131 0.53 -7.70 -1.84
C LYS A 131 -0.58 -6.66 -2.02
N LEU A 132 -0.30 -5.39 -1.72
CA LEU A 132 -1.25 -4.28 -1.93
C LEU A 132 -1.65 -4.15 -3.41
N LEU A 133 -0.69 -4.33 -4.32
CA LEU A 133 -0.94 -4.32 -5.78
C LEU A 133 -1.83 -5.49 -6.21
N ARG A 134 -1.69 -6.63 -5.54
CA ARG A 134 -2.53 -7.83 -5.72
C ARG A 134 -3.81 -7.80 -4.89
N GLY A 135 -4.13 -6.66 -4.27
CA GLY A 135 -5.30 -6.49 -3.44
C GLY A 135 -5.38 -7.45 -2.26
N ARG A 136 -4.22 -7.78 -1.66
CA ARG A 136 -4.05 -8.64 -0.48
C ARG A 136 -3.40 -7.87 0.66
#